data_AF-W7WN69-F1
#
_entry.id   AF-W7WN69-F1
#
_cell.length_a   1.000
_cell.length_b   1.000
_cell.length_c   1.000
_cell.angle_alpha   90.00
_cell.angle_beta   90.00
_cell.angle_gamma   90.00
#
_symmetry.space_group_name_H-M   'P 1'
#
loop_
_entity.id
_entity.type
_entity.pdbx_description
1 polymer ?
#
loop_
_entity_poly.entity_id
_entity_poly.type
_entity_poly.pdbx_seq_one_letter_code
_entity_poly.pdbx_strand_id
1 'polypeptide(L)'
;MTAQGVGFGKEIGLGSARLTAKYGHPDLSMSVKGQEFPAYDSRGIQGMGLAYATSNRGACHLRGYTVASEVLGIPVKTDPLVAEGKPELVKAFQDATAAFDSAGICIFTSFAWGLADVQPQVAAACGEEFTLEKLNEIGERVWNMERDFNNQAGFTAKDDTLPKRLLTEPAKTGPAKGLVNKLPEMLPQYYEVRGWDAGGQLKPETRARLAYETRDPRRRPRRRHRGRDAAQARAVRQHHDRRRRAGTAVLAHGDSLPADRQGGRGRHLPAS
;
A
#
# COMPACT_ATOMS: atom_id res chain seq x y z
N MET A 1 -12.86 -28.32 6.97
CA MET A 1 -13.51 -28.52 5.66
C MET A 1 -12.85 -27.69 4.55
N THR A 2 -12.99 -26.36 4.53
CA THR A 2 -12.41 -25.49 3.47
C THR A 2 -10.90 -25.63 3.31
N ALA A 3 -10.14 -25.49 4.41
CA ALA A 3 -8.68 -25.59 4.38
C ALA A 3 -8.16 -26.96 3.90
N GLN A 4 -8.95 -28.02 4.06
CA GLN A 4 -8.61 -29.38 3.64
C GLN A 4 -9.15 -29.71 2.23
N GLY A 5 -9.97 -28.84 1.64
CA GLY A 5 -10.58 -29.09 0.33
C GLY A 5 -11.48 -30.34 0.29
N VAL A 6 -12.24 -30.61 1.36
CA VAL A 6 -13.13 -31.79 1.46
C VAL A 6 -14.61 -31.37 1.47
N GLY A 7 -15.48 -32.23 0.95
CA GLY A 7 -16.93 -31.96 0.87
C GLY A 7 -17.25 -30.60 0.22
N PHE A 8 -18.17 -29.84 0.82
CA PHE A 8 -18.51 -28.48 0.39
C PHE A 8 -17.34 -27.49 0.48
N GLY A 9 -16.28 -27.83 1.23
CA GLY A 9 -15.01 -27.09 1.31
C GLY A 9 -14.34 -26.86 -0.05
N LYS A 10 -14.51 -27.80 -1.00
CA LYS A 10 -14.02 -27.66 -2.38
C LYS A 10 -14.66 -26.49 -3.11
N GLU A 11 -15.89 -26.14 -2.75
CA GLU A 11 -16.65 -25.09 -3.42
C GLU A 11 -16.43 -23.74 -2.74
N ILE A 12 -16.69 -23.68 -1.43
CA ILE A 12 -16.54 -22.44 -0.66
C ILE A 12 -15.08 -21.97 -0.60
N GLY A 13 -14.11 -22.88 -0.78
CA GLY A 13 -12.69 -22.55 -0.86
C GLY A 13 -12.29 -21.78 -2.12
N LEU A 14 -13.16 -21.66 -3.12
CA LEU A 14 -12.87 -20.91 -4.36
C LEU A 14 -13.18 -19.41 -4.26
N GLY A 15 -13.76 -18.97 -3.13
CA GLY A 15 -14.17 -17.59 -2.88
C GLY A 15 -15.63 -17.30 -3.27
N SER A 16 -16.18 -16.23 -2.73
CA SER A 16 -17.60 -15.87 -2.85
C SER A 16 -18.02 -15.67 -4.31
N ALA A 17 -17.23 -14.92 -5.09
CA ALA A 17 -17.56 -14.61 -6.48
C ALA A 17 -17.72 -15.87 -7.34
N ARG A 18 -16.84 -16.87 -7.16
CA ARG A 18 -16.91 -18.12 -7.92
C ARG A 18 -18.02 -19.02 -7.41
N LEU A 19 -18.21 -19.07 -6.09
CA LEU A 19 -19.27 -19.86 -5.47
C LEU A 19 -20.65 -19.37 -5.94
N THR A 20 -20.94 -18.08 -5.81
CA THR A 20 -22.26 -17.54 -6.15
C THR A 20 -22.53 -17.60 -7.65
N ALA A 21 -21.52 -17.38 -8.50
CA ALA A 21 -21.64 -17.57 -9.94
C ALA A 21 -21.96 -19.02 -10.31
N LYS A 22 -21.31 -20.00 -9.67
CA LYS A 22 -21.59 -21.43 -9.88
C LYS A 22 -23.06 -21.77 -9.60
N TYR A 23 -23.66 -21.14 -8.61
CA TYR A 23 -25.06 -21.34 -8.22
C TYR A 23 -26.04 -20.37 -8.90
N GLY A 24 -25.62 -19.64 -9.95
CA GLY A 24 -26.51 -18.79 -10.74
C GLY A 24 -26.91 -17.47 -10.08
N HIS A 25 -26.25 -17.06 -9.00
CA HIS A 25 -26.57 -15.86 -8.22
C HIS A 25 -25.35 -14.94 -8.01
N PRO A 26 -24.62 -14.53 -9.06
CA PRO A 26 -23.41 -13.71 -8.93
C PRO A 26 -23.66 -12.39 -8.17
N ASP A 27 -24.89 -11.87 -8.20
CA ASP A 27 -25.35 -10.67 -7.51
C ASP A 27 -25.28 -10.77 -5.97
N LEU A 28 -25.24 -11.98 -5.42
CA LEU A 28 -25.07 -12.20 -3.98
C LEU A 28 -23.62 -12.04 -3.51
N SER A 29 -22.64 -11.98 -4.43
CA SER A 29 -21.24 -11.78 -4.07
C SER A 29 -20.98 -10.35 -3.64
N MET A 30 -20.70 -10.14 -2.35
CA MET A 30 -20.20 -8.87 -1.84
C MET A 30 -18.69 -8.80 -2.07
N SER A 31 -18.29 -8.53 -3.31
CA SER A 31 -16.89 -8.47 -3.75
C SER A 31 -16.65 -7.38 -4.80
N VAL A 32 -15.44 -6.83 -4.85
CA VAL A 32 -14.95 -6.02 -5.99
C VAL A 32 -13.73 -6.70 -6.58
N LYS A 33 -13.70 -6.88 -7.91
CA LYS A 33 -12.64 -7.62 -8.63
C LYS A 33 -12.39 -9.03 -8.06
N GLY A 34 -13.44 -9.67 -7.54
CA GLY A 34 -13.39 -11.01 -6.94
C GLY A 34 -12.84 -11.09 -5.52
N GLN A 35 -12.46 -9.97 -4.90
CA GLN A 35 -12.03 -9.89 -3.50
C GLN A 35 -13.21 -9.49 -2.60
N GLU A 36 -13.44 -10.25 -1.53
CA GLU A 36 -14.51 -10.01 -0.55
C GLU A 36 -14.34 -8.68 0.19
N PHE A 37 -15.48 -8.05 0.54
CA PHE A 37 -15.49 -6.82 1.32
C PHE A 37 -14.94 -7.01 2.74
N PRO A 38 -14.22 -6.00 3.26
CA PRO A 38 -13.90 -5.91 4.68
C PRO A 38 -15.06 -5.29 5.49
N ALA A 39 -14.83 -5.06 6.79
CA ALA A 39 -15.86 -4.73 7.78
C ALA A 39 -16.38 -3.26 7.78
N TYR A 40 -16.50 -2.60 6.61
CA TYR A 40 -17.10 -1.26 6.52
C TYR A 40 -18.11 -1.15 5.38
N ASP A 41 -19.34 -0.79 5.72
CA ASP A 41 -20.43 -0.56 4.76
C ASP A 41 -20.26 0.80 4.06
N SER A 42 -20.03 0.77 2.75
CA SER A 42 -19.75 2.00 1.98
C SER A 42 -20.94 2.93 1.83
N ARG A 43 -22.16 2.51 2.17
CA ARG A 43 -23.32 3.41 2.20
C ARG A 43 -23.19 4.46 3.31
N GLY A 44 -22.49 4.12 4.39
CA GLY A 44 -22.22 5.02 5.50
C GLY A 44 -20.84 5.64 5.51
N ILE A 45 -19.98 5.31 4.55
CA ILE A 45 -18.61 5.85 4.42
C ILE A 45 -18.30 5.96 2.92
N GLN A 46 -18.63 7.12 2.34
CA GLN A 46 -18.64 7.30 0.88
C GLN A 46 -17.24 7.15 0.27
N GLY A 47 -16.21 7.73 0.88
CA GLY A 47 -14.83 7.59 0.42
C GLY A 47 -14.34 6.14 0.41
N MET A 48 -14.74 5.33 1.41
CA MET A 48 -14.42 3.91 1.41
C MET A 48 -15.06 3.15 0.24
N GLY A 49 -16.27 3.54 -0.19
CA GLY A 49 -16.88 2.98 -1.39
C GLY A 49 -16.06 3.23 -2.65
N LEU A 50 -15.61 4.48 -2.83
CA LEU A 50 -14.69 4.81 -3.93
C LEU A 50 -13.36 4.05 -3.80
N ALA A 51 -12.81 3.94 -2.59
CA ALA A 51 -11.57 3.20 -2.34
C ALA A 51 -11.70 1.71 -2.67
N TYR A 52 -12.83 1.07 -2.35
CA TYR A 52 -13.09 -0.33 -2.73
C TYR A 52 -13.21 -0.51 -4.23
N ALA A 53 -13.97 0.35 -4.89
CA ALA A 53 -14.16 0.30 -6.34
C ALA A 53 -12.82 0.42 -7.08
N THR A 54 -11.96 1.34 -6.65
CA THR A 54 -10.73 1.74 -7.36
C THR A 54 -9.45 1.05 -6.88
N SER A 55 -9.52 0.22 -5.83
CA SER A 55 -8.34 -0.47 -5.31
C SER A 55 -7.72 -1.41 -6.34
N ASN A 56 -6.40 -1.36 -6.47
CA ASN A 56 -5.63 -2.20 -7.38
C ASN A 56 -5.69 -3.71 -7.05
N ARG A 57 -6.28 -4.12 -5.92
CA ARG A 57 -6.39 -5.54 -5.52
C ARG A 57 -7.81 -6.00 -5.20
N GLY A 58 -8.82 -5.23 -5.59
CA GLY A 58 -10.22 -5.49 -5.23
C GLY A 58 -10.61 -4.92 -3.86
N ALA A 59 -11.78 -5.29 -3.34
CA ALA A 59 -12.39 -4.65 -2.16
C ALA A 59 -11.48 -4.74 -0.92
N CYS A 60 -10.71 -3.68 -0.67
CA CYS A 60 -9.72 -3.67 0.40
C CYS A 60 -9.67 -2.30 1.09
N HIS A 61 -9.68 -2.33 2.42
CA HIS A 61 -9.66 -1.11 3.21
C HIS A 61 -8.26 -0.57 3.49
N LEU A 62 -7.26 -1.45 3.51
CA LEU A 62 -5.89 -1.07 3.89
C LEU A 62 -5.15 -0.27 2.82
N ARG A 63 -5.62 -0.26 1.57
CA ARG A 63 -4.94 0.44 0.46
C ARG A 63 -5.37 1.89 0.30
N GLY A 64 -6.27 2.39 1.15
CA GLY A 64 -6.82 3.74 1.08
C GLY A 64 -7.83 3.94 2.21
N TYR A 65 -7.38 3.84 3.45
CA TYR A 65 -8.22 3.72 4.65
C TYR A 65 -8.88 5.06 5.06
N THR A 66 -9.84 5.55 4.27
CA THR A 66 -10.48 6.85 4.51
C THR A 66 -11.35 6.87 5.77
N VAL A 67 -11.66 5.72 6.38
CA VAL A 67 -12.25 5.64 7.74
C VAL A 67 -11.47 6.50 8.73
N ALA A 68 -10.14 6.60 8.60
CA ALA A 68 -9.33 7.48 9.43
C ALA A 68 -9.84 8.93 9.38
N SER A 69 -10.09 9.49 8.20
CA SER A 69 -10.61 10.85 8.04
C SER A 69 -12.12 10.92 8.31
N GLU A 70 -12.88 10.03 7.69
CA GLU A 70 -14.35 10.06 7.64
C GLU A 70 -15.01 9.69 8.98
N VAL A 71 -14.35 8.87 9.80
CA VAL A 71 -14.87 8.43 11.11
C VAL A 71 -14.01 8.97 12.23
N LEU A 72 -12.69 8.75 12.19
CA LEU A 72 -11.79 9.03 13.31
C LEU A 72 -11.25 10.47 13.35
N GLY A 73 -11.38 11.23 12.26
CA GLY A 73 -10.91 12.61 12.17
C GLY A 73 -9.42 12.80 11.88
N ILE A 74 -8.75 11.77 11.35
CA ILE A 74 -7.29 11.75 11.12
C ILE A 74 -6.98 11.74 9.61
N PRO A 75 -6.13 12.65 9.10
CA PRO A 75 -5.57 13.82 9.79
C PRO A 75 -6.60 14.96 9.97
N VAL A 76 -7.70 14.93 9.20
CA VAL A 76 -8.78 15.93 9.23
C VAL A 76 -10.11 15.20 9.18
N LYS A 77 -11.10 15.67 9.95
CA LYS A 77 -12.47 15.14 9.93
C LYS A 77 -13.20 15.56 8.67
N THR A 78 -13.73 14.58 7.95
CA THR A 78 -14.66 14.81 6.82
C THR A 78 -16.00 14.14 7.10
N ASP A 79 -17.08 14.65 6.49
CA ASP A 79 -18.41 14.05 6.61
C ASP A 79 -18.44 12.71 5.84
N PRO A 80 -18.73 11.56 6.49
CA PRO A 80 -18.73 10.26 5.83
C PRO A 80 -19.90 10.04 4.85
N LEU A 81 -20.94 10.89 4.86
CA LEU A 81 -22.20 10.71 4.12
C LEU A 81 -22.27 11.48 2.79
N VAL A 82 -21.23 12.25 2.46
CA VAL A 82 -21.17 13.08 1.24
C VAL A 82 -20.11 12.58 0.25
N ALA A 83 -20.33 12.83 -1.03
CA ALA A 83 -19.39 12.51 -2.11
C ALA A 83 -18.30 13.58 -2.29
N GLU A 84 -18.60 14.82 -1.87
CA GLU A 84 -17.72 15.98 -2.01
C GLU A 84 -16.35 15.74 -1.36
N GLY A 85 -15.27 16.06 -2.09
CA GLY A 85 -13.88 15.97 -1.64
C GLY A 85 -13.35 14.55 -1.43
N LYS A 86 -14.16 13.50 -1.66
CA LYS A 86 -13.75 12.10 -1.53
C LYS A 86 -12.76 11.64 -2.60
N PRO A 87 -12.86 12.07 -3.88
CA PRO A 87 -11.87 11.72 -4.89
C PRO A 87 -10.42 12.06 -4.49
N GLU A 88 -10.21 13.29 -4.03
CA GLU A 88 -8.90 13.80 -3.60
C GLU A 88 -8.44 13.10 -2.32
N LEU A 89 -9.35 12.91 -1.37
CA LEU A 89 -9.08 12.20 -0.13
C LEU A 89 -8.61 10.77 -0.40
N VAL A 90 -9.34 10.02 -1.23
CA VAL A 90 -9.02 8.63 -1.57
C VAL A 90 -7.67 8.57 -2.29
N LYS A 91 -7.42 9.46 -3.27
CA LYS A 91 -6.11 9.54 -3.94
C LYS A 91 -4.98 9.76 -2.94
N ALA A 92 -5.11 10.74 -2.05
CA ALA A 92 -4.09 11.09 -1.06
C ALA A 92 -3.79 9.92 -0.13
N PHE A 93 -4.83 9.24 0.39
CA PHE A 93 -4.67 8.07 1.26
C PHE A 93 -3.99 6.90 0.53
N GLN A 94 -4.39 6.64 -0.72
CA GLN A 94 -3.82 5.57 -1.53
C GLN A 94 -2.33 5.81 -1.85
N ASP A 95 -1.96 7.04 -2.20
CA ASP A 95 -0.57 7.42 -2.50
C ASP A 95 0.30 7.37 -1.24
N ALA A 96 -0.18 7.95 -0.13
CA ALA A 96 0.53 7.87 1.15
C ALA A 96 0.71 6.43 1.62
N THR A 97 -0.34 5.60 1.55
CA THR A 97 -0.26 4.18 1.91
C THR A 97 0.77 3.44 1.07
N ALA A 98 0.83 3.70 -0.25
CA ALA A 98 1.81 3.08 -1.12
C ALA A 98 3.26 3.46 -0.72
N ALA A 99 3.48 4.69 -0.25
CA ALA A 99 4.78 5.11 0.28
C ALA A 99 5.11 4.43 1.63
N PHE A 100 4.15 4.32 2.56
CA PHE A 100 4.31 3.59 3.83
C PHE A 100 4.65 2.10 3.59
N ASP A 101 3.87 1.44 2.73
CA ASP A 101 4.09 0.03 2.36
C ASP A 101 5.47 -0.16 1.72
N SER A 102 5.90 0.78 0.87
CA SER A 102 7.22 0.73 0.23
C SER A 102 8.38 0.95 1.21
N ALA A 103 8.16 1.75 2.26
CA ALA A 103 9.13 1.95 3.34
C ALA A 103 9.19 0.76 4.32
N GLY A 104 8.28 -0.22 4.19
CA GLY A 104 8.18 -1.36 5.10
C GLY A 104 7.62 -1.00 6.48
N ILE A 105 6.96 0.15 6.59
CA ILE A 105 6.42 0.66 7.86
C ILE A 105 4.97 0.17 8.02
N CYS A 106 4.65 -0.32 9.21
CA CYS A 106 3.29 -0.74 9.54
C CYS A 106 2.32 0.44 9.40
N ILE A 107 1.24 0.26 8.64
CA ILE A 107 0.26 1.30 8.36
C ILE A 107 -0.43 1.84 9.63
N PHE A 108 -0.48 1.09 10.73
CA PHE A 108 -1.03 1.59 12.00
C PHE A 108 -0.25 2.76 12.59
N THR A 109 1.03 2.93 12.22
CA THR A 109 1.76 4.14 12.62
C THR A 109 1.15 5.41 12.01
N SER A 110 0.40 5.32 10.91
CA SER A 110 -0.22 6.46 10.25
C SER A 110 -1.36 7.12 11.07
N PHE A 111 -1.76 6.52 12.19
CA PHE A 111 -2.66 7.16 13.15
C PHE A 111 -1.97 8.27 13.96
N ALA A 112 -0.64 8.30 13.96
CA ALA A 112 0.18 9.33 14.62
C ALA A 112 1.14 10.02 13.64
N TRP A 113 1.59 9.31 12.61
CA TRP A 113 2.61 9.79 11.66
C TRP A 113 2.01 10.13 10.30
N GLY A 114 2.44 11.25 9.74
CA GLY A 114 2.32 11.55 8.32
C GLY A 114 3.59 11.17 7.55
N LEU A 115 3.61 11.45 6.24
CA LEU A 115 4.82 11.31 5.45
C LEU A 115 5.96 12.22 5.93
N ALA A 116 5.65 13.34 6.59
CA ALA A 116 6.64 14.22 7.20
C ALA A 116 7.42 13.53 8.35
N ASP A 117 6.80 12.59 9.06
CA ASP A 117 7.45 11.81 10.12
C ASP A 117 8.22 10.60 9.53
N VAL A 118 7.74 10.05 8.42
CA VAL A 118 8.40 8.93 7.71
C VAL A 118 9.64 9.40 6.95
N GLN A 119 9.57 10.58 6.33
CA GLN A 119 10.64 11.14 5.50
C GLN A 119 12.03 11.13 6.15
N PRO A 120 12.25 11.68 7.36
CA PRO A 120 13.57 11.71 7.97
C PRO A 120 14.11 10.31 8.26
N GLN A 121 13.23 9.33 8.54
CA GLN A 121 13.62 7.93 8.78
C GLN A 121 14.12 7.27 7.50
N VAL A 122 13.40 7.47 6.38
CA VAL A 122 13.81 6.95 5.08
C VAL A 122 15.09 7.63 4.61
N ALA A 123 15.21 8.95 4.76
CA ALA A 123 16.40 9.67 4.35
C ALA A 123 17.65 9.24 5.14
N ALA A 124 17.53 9.05 6.45
CA ALA A 124 18.62 8.56 7.29
C ALA A 124 19.10 7.15 6.91
N ALA A 125 18.19 6.29 6.42
CA ALA A 125 18.51 4.92 6.05
C ALA A 125 18.98 4.76 4.59
N CYS A 126 18.41 5.54 3.67
CA CYS A 126 18.51 5.32 2.23
C CYS A 126 19.22 6.46 1.47
N GLY A 127 19.37 7.64 2.07
CA GLY A 127 20.01 8.81 1.45
C GLY A 127 19.15 10.08 1.48
N GLU A 128 19.80 11.25 1.44
CA GLU A 128 19.14 12.55 1.55
C GLU A 128 18.27 12.92 0.33
N GLU A 129 18.38 12.18 -0.77
CA GLU A 129 17.53 12.37 -1.96
C GLU A 129 16.04 12.03 -1.73
N PHE A 130 15.72 11.31 -0.64
CA PHE A 130 14.36 10.96 -0.27
C PHE A 130 13.68 12.13 0.46
N THR A 131 13.33 13.18 -0.30
CA THR A 131 12.54 14.31 0.19
C THR A 131 11.07 13.94 0.38
N LEU A 132 10.29 14.81 1.03
CA LEU A 132 8.86 14.60 1.24
C LEU A 132 8.10 14.54 -0.10
N GLU A 133 8.46 15.41 -1.03
CA GLU A 133 7.93 15.44 -2.40
C GLU A 133 8.27 14.14 -3.12
N LYS A 134 9.50 13.64 -2.93
CA LYS A 134 9.94 12.38 -3.54
C LYS A 134 9.14 11.18 -3.02
N LEU A 135 8.84 11.13 -1.72
CA LEU A 135 8.01 10.07 -1.14
C LEU A 135 6.57 10.11 -1.69
N ASN A 136 5.98 11.30 -1.80
CA ASN A 136 4.66 11.46 -2.43
C ASN A 136 4.67 10.98 -3.89
N GLU A 137 5.69 11.38 -4.67
CA GLU A 137 5.86 10.94 -6.07
C GLU A 137 6.04 9.43 -6.17
N ILE A 138 6.78 8.80 -5.25
CA ILE A 138 6.95 7.34 -5.20
C ILE A 138 5.60 6.66 -4.95
N GLY A 139 4.82 7.13 -3.98
CA GLY A 139 3.50 6.60 -3.67
C GLY A 139 2.56 6.65 -4.89
N GLU A 140 2.47 7.81 -5.53
CA GLU A 140 1.69 7.99 -6.75
C GLU A 140 2.19 7.10 -7.89
N ARG A 141 3.52 6.99 -8.08
CA ARG A 141 4.12 6.12 -9.09
C ARG A 141 3.75 4.65 -8.85
N VAL A 142 3.88 4.16 -7.63
CA VAL A 142 3.56 2.76 -7.28
C VAL A 142 2.09 2.47 -7.57
N TRP A 143 1.17 3.34 -7.14
CA TRP A 143 -0.25 3.16 -7.39
C TRP A 143 -0.58 3.09 -8.89
N ASN A 144 0.07 3.94 -9.68
CA ASN A 144 -0.12 3.99 -11.13
C ASN A 144 0.54 2.81 -11.87
N MET A 145 1.68 2.31 -11.40
CA MET A 145 2.30 1.09 -11.96
C MET A 145 1.43 -0.15 -11.70
N GLU A 146 0.84 -0.27 -10.52
CA GLU A 146 -0.10 -1.34 -10.19
C GLU A 146 -1.38 -1.23 -11.02
N ARG A 147 -1.92 -0.02 -11.19
CA ARG A 147 -3.08 0.22 -12.07
C ARG A 147 -2.78 -0.20 -13.50
N ASP A 148 -1.62 0.19 -14.02
CA ASP A 148 -1.22 -0.16 -15.36
C ASP A 148 -1.03 -1.67 -15.55
N PHE A 149 -0.46 -2.35 -14.56
CA PHE A 149 -0.41 -3.82 -14.55
C PHE A 149 -1.82 -4.43 -14.68
N ASN A 150 -2.79 -3.93 -13.91
CA ASN A 150 -4.18 -4.38 -13.99
C ASN A 150 -4.82 -4.08 -15.35
N ASN A 151 -4.57 -2.91 -15.91
CA ASN A 151 -5.07 -2.55 -17.24
C ASN A 151 -4.50 -3.48 -18.32
N GLN A 152 -3.21 -3.83 -18.23
CA GLN A 152 -2.59 -4.82 -19.11
C GLN A 152 -3.15 -6.24 -18.90
N ALA A 153 -3.63 -6.55 -17.69
CA ALA A 153 -4.34 -7.79 -17.37
C ALA A 153 -5.82 -7.78 -17.79
N GLY A 154 -6.32 -6.68 -18.36
CA GLY A 154 -7.67 -6.57 -18.90
C GLY A 154 -8.68 -5.83 -18.01
N PHE A 155 -8.27 -5.30 -16.86
CA PHE A 155 -9.13 -4.45 -16.05
C PHE A 155 -9.39 -3.10 -16.72
N THR A 156 -10.61 -2.60 -16.57
CA THR A 156 -11.06 -1.33 -17.13
C THR A 156 -11.95 -0.60 -16.14
N ALA A 157 -12.45 0.58 -16.52
CA ALA A 157 -13.49 1.27 -15.75
C ALA A 157 -14.74 0.42 -15.45
N LYS A 158 -15.01 -0.66 -16.20
CA LYS A 158 -16.13 -1.58 -15.92
C LYS A 158 -15.93 -2.36 -14.61
N ASP A 159 -14.69 -2.54 -14.19
CA ASP A 159 -14.32 -3.29 -13.00
C ASP A 159 -14.16 -2.40 -11.76
N ASP A 160 -14.19 -1.08 -11.95
CA ASP A 160 -14.19 -0.07 -10.89
C ASP A 160 -15.63 0.23 -10.46
N THR A 161 -16.29 -0.78 -9.90
CA THR A 161 -17.68 -0.70 -9.46
C THR A 161 -17.87 -1.31 -8.07
N LEU A 162 -19.09 -1.19 -7.54
CA LEU A 162 -19.52 -1.83 -6.29
C LEU A 162 -20.65 -2.84 -6.60
N PRO A 163 -20.86 -3.85 -5.73
CA PRO A 163 -22.03 -4.70 -5.78
C PRO A 163 -23.33 -3.88 -5.84
N LYS A 164 -24.29 -4.33 -6.66
CA LYS A 164 -25.58 -3.65 -6.90
C LYS A 164 -26.25 -3.18 -5.61
N ARG A 165 -26.24 -4.02 -4.57
CA ARG A 165 -26.77 -3.71 -3.23
C ARG A 165 -26.28 -2.37 -2.69
N LEU A 166 -24.99 -2.05 -2.82
CA LEU A 166 -24.42 -0.82 -2.28
C LEU A 166 -24.79 0.42 -3.11
N LEU A 167 -25.18 0.24 -4.37
CA LEU A 167 -25.54 1.30 -5.31
C LEU A 167 -27.07 1.53 -5.38
N THR A 168 -27.88 0.53 -5.05
CA THR A 168 -29.34 0.60 -5.27
C THR A 168 -30.19 0.28 -4.05
N GLU A 169 -29.65 -0.36 -3.00
CA GLU A 169 -30.43 -0.71 -1.80
C GLU A 169 -30.05 0.20 -0.63
N PRO A 170 -30.92 1.16 -0.25
CA PRO A 170 -30.64 2.07 0.84
C PRO A 170 -30.33 1.34 2.15
N ALA A 171 -29.41 1.89 2.95
CA ALA A 171 -29.17 1.39 4.29
C ALA A 171 -30.48 1.48 5.11
N LYS A 172 -30.82 0.40 5.81
CA LYS A 172 -32.10 0.28 6.52
C LYS A 172 -32.10 0.99 7.88
N THR A 173 -30.93 1.15 8.48
CA THR A 173 -30.74 1.59 9.87
C THR A 173 -29.47 2.42 10.02
N GLY A 174 -29.33 3.07 11.18
CA GLY A 174 -28.13 3.83 11.54
C GLY A 174 -28.04 5.21 10.89
N PRO A 175 -26.92 5.93 11.08
CA PRO A 175 -26.73 7.30 10.58
C PRO A 175 -26.84 7.43 9.06
N ALA A 176 -26.57 6.35 8.32
CA ALA A 176 -26.67 6.31 6.86
C ALA A 176 -28.06 5.88 6.34
N LYS A 177 -29.07 5.76 7.22
CA LYS A 177 -30.41 5.27 6.83
C LYS A 177 -30.96 6.06 5.65
N GLY A 178 -31.41 5.33 4.62
CA GLY A 178 -31.94 5.93 3.38
C GLY A 178 -30.87 6.23 2.32
N LEU A 179 -29.58 6.03 2.62
CA LEU A 179 -28.49 6.31 1.68
C LEU A 179 -28.00 5.06 0.96
N VAL A 180 -27.57 5.27 -0.28
CA VAL A 180 -26.73 4.37 -1.08
C VAL A 180 -25.34 4.99 -1.24
N ASN A 181 -24.37 4.23 -1.76
CA ASN A 181 -23.08 4.81 -2.12
C ASN A 181 -23.19 5.60 -3.43
N LYS A 182 -22.60 6.80 -3.44
CA LYS A 182 -22.63 7.80 -4.52
C LYS A 182 -21.48 7.62 -5.51
N LEU A 183 -21.01 6.38 -5.73
CA LEU A 183 -19.90 6.08 -6.62
C LEU A 183 -20.00 6.74 -8.01
N PRO A 184 -21.18 6.78 -8.68
CA PRO A 184 -21.30 7.42 -9.99
C PRO A 184 -20.94 8.92 -9.99
N GLU A 185 -21.11 9.61 -8.86
CA GLU A 185 -20.73 11.02 -8.69
C GLU A 185 -19.21 11.15 -8.52
N MET A 186 -18.59 10.25 -7.76
CA MET A 186 -17.18 10.34 -7.35
C MET A 186 -16.20 9.78 -8.38
N LEU A 187 -16.55 8.71 -9.10
CA LEU A 187 -15.61 7.96 -9.94
C LEU A 187 -15.02 8.80 -11.10
N PRO A 188 -15.80 9.61 -11.83
CA PRO A 188 -15.25 10.45 -12.89
C PRO A 188 -14.24 11.47 -12.37
N GLN A 189 -14.54 12.12 -11.24
CA GLN A 189 -13.66 13.07 -10.57
C GLN A 189 -12.39 12.38 -10.07
N TYR A 190 -12.51 11.16 -9.54
CA TYR A 190 -11.36 10.35 -9.13
C TYR A 190 -10.41 10.05 -10.28
N TYR A 191 -10.93 9.71 -11.47
CA TYR A 191 -10.09 9.52 -12.66
C TYR A 191 -9.40 10.81 -13.08
N GLU A 192 -10.10 11.94 -13.02
CA GLU A 192 -9.51 13.24 -13.33
C GLU A 192 -8.33 13.55 -12.41
N VAL A 193 -8.52 13.49 -11.09
CA VAL A 193 -7.44 13.78 -10.12
C VAL A 193 -6.30 12.74 -10.18
N ARG A 194 -6.59 11.53 -10.64
CA ARG A 194 -5.58 10.49 -10.92
C ARG A 194 -4.80 10.73 -12.21
N GLY A 195 -5.27 11.62 -13.09
CA GLY A 195 -4.71 11.79 -14.43
C GLY A 195 -5.00 10.57 -15.33
N TRP A 196 -6.19 9.97 -15.17
CA TRP A 196 -6.68 8.85 -15.96
C TRP A 196 -7.80 9.30 -16.91
N ASP A 197 -8.04 8.54 -17.97
CA ASP A 197 -9.17 8.73 -18.87
C ASP A 197 -10.45 8.05 -18.36
N ALA A 198 -11.57 8.24 -19.08
CA ALA A 198 -12.86 7.65 -18.73
C ALA A 198 -12.88 6.11 -18.79
N GLY A 199 -11.92 5.49 -19.50
CA GLY A 199 -11.71 4.05 -19.52
C GLY A 199 -10.93 3.52 -18.32
N GLY A 200 -10.51 4.41 -17.40
CA GLY A 200 -9.67 4.10 -16.26
C GLY A 200 -8.22 3.79 -16.67
N GLN A 201 -7.78 4.31 -17.81
CA GLN A 201 -6.40 4.19 -18.31
C GLN A 201 -5.59 5.42 -17.94
N LEU A 202 -4.31 5.23 -17.62
CA LEU A 202 -3.43 6.37 -17.38
C LEU A 202 -3.22 7.15 -18.68
N LYS A 203 -3.41 8.47 -18.59
CA LYS A 203 -3.13 9.38 -19.70
C LYS A 203 -1.63 9.42 -20.03
N PRO A 204 -1.24 9.66 -21.29
CA PRO A 204 0.17 9.74 -21.69
C PRO A 204 1.00 10.72 -20.86
N GLU A 205 0.40 11.86 -20.47
CA GLU A 205 1.06 12.91 -19.69
C GLU A 205 1.38 12.42 -18.28
N THR A 206 0.47 11.68 -17.66
CA THR A 206 0.66 11.06 -16.34
C THR A 206 1.79 10.03 -16.38
N ARG A 207 1.86 9.21 -17.44
CA ARG A 207 2.94 8.23 -17.63
C ARG A 207 4.29 8.90 -17.78
N ALA A 208 4.36 9.94 -18.62
CA ALA A 208 5.58 10.71 -18.84
C ALA A 208 6.07 11.37 -17.54
N ARG A 209 5.18 12.04 -16.79
CA ARG A 209 5.50 12.69 -15.52
C ARG A 209 6.04 11.73 -14.47
N LEU A 210 5.46 10.54 -14.36
CA LEU A 210 5.88 9.53 -13.37
C LEU A 210 7.11 8.73 -13.81
N ALA A 211 7.63 8.98 -15.02
CA ALA A 211 8.87 8.42 -15.55
C ALA A 211 8.95 6.88 -15.46
N TYR A 212 7.85 6.17 -15.73
CA TYR A 212 7.87 4.73 -15.90
C TYR A 212 7.39 4.37 -17.31
N GLU A 213 8.27 3.74 -18.09
CA GLU A 213 7.91 3.16 -19.38
C GLU A 213 7.22 1.82 -19.16
N THR A 214 6.09 1.59 -19.82
CA THR A 214 5.48 0.27 -19.86
C THR A 214 6.43 -0.67 -20.56
N ARG A 215 7.01 -1.59 -19.78
CA ARG A 215 7.78 -2.67 -20.35
C ARG A 215 6.77 -3.64 -20.93
N ASP A 216 6.62 -3.66 -22.27
CA ASP A 216 5.78 -4.66 -22.94
C ASP A 216 6.15 -6.05 -22.38
N PRO A 217 5.23 -6.75 -21.69
CA PRO A 217 5.54 -8.04 -21.08
C PRO A 217 5.93 -9.10 -22.12
N ARG A 218 5.61 -8.87 -23.41
CA ARG A 218 6.05 -9.69 -24.54
C ARG A 218 7.45 -9.34 -25.04
N ARG A 219 7.97 -8.14 -24.72
CA ARG A 219 9.36 -7.77 -25.03
C ARG A 219 10.30 -8.45 -24.05
N ARG A 220 11.06 -9.44 -24.54
CA ARG A 220 12.17 -10.04 -23.80
C ARG A 220 13.09 -8.95 -23.24
N PRO A 221 13.55 -9.05 -21.99
CA PRO A 221 14.50 -8.08 -21.45
C PRO A 221 15.72 -8.01 -22.38
N ARG A 222 16.05 -6.81 -22.88
CA ARG A 222 17.36 -6.57 -23.52
C ARG A 222 18.42 -7.10 -22.55
N ARG A 223 19.22 -8.08 -22.99
CA ARG A 223 20.34 -8.62 -22.20
C ARG A 223 21.15 -7.43 -21.71
N ARG A 224 21.07 -7.11 -20.42
CA ARG A 224 22.02 -6.18 -19.80
C ARG A 224 23.40 -6.79 -20.04
N HIS A 225 24.32 -5.99 -20.56
CA HIS A 225 25.70 -6.41 -20.78
C HIS A 225 26.26 -6.88 -19.43
N ARG A 226 26.50 -8.20 -19.30
CA ARG A 226 27.00 -8.87 -18.08
C ARG A 226 28.31 -8.26 -17.52
N GLY A 227 28.96 -7.36 -18.25
CA GLY A 227 30.21 -6.71 -17.84
C GLY A 227 30.06 -5.68 -16.71
N ARG A 228 28.96 -4.93 -16.63
CA ARG A 228 28.80 -3.87 -15.60
C ARG A 228 28.42 -4.44 -14.23
N ASP A 229 27.53 -5.43 -14.18
CA ASP A 229 27.10 -6.07 -12.93
C ASP A 229 28.24 -6.87 -12.28
N ALA A 230 29.14 -7.45 -13.08
CA ALA A 230 30.31 -8.16 -12.56
C ALA A 230 31.35 -7.20 -11.94
N ALA A 231 31.52 -6.00 -12.50
CA ALA A 231 32.42 -4.98 -11.96
C ALA A 231 31.88 -4.41 -10.64
N GLN A 232 30.58 -4.15 -10.56
CA GLN A 232 29.93 -3.64 -9.35
C GLN A 232 29.89 -4.70 -8.24
N ALA A 233 29.62 -5.96 -8.57
CA ALA A 233 29.71 -7.06 -7.61
C ALA A 233 31.13 -7.32 -7.11
N ARG A 234 32.16 -7.13 -7.96
CA ARG A 234 33.57 -7.19 -7.53
C ARG A 234 33.94 -6.04 -6.60
N ALA A 235 33.48 -4.82 -6.88
CA ALA A 235 33.73 -3.66 -6.04
C ALA A 235 33.11 -3.82 -4.63
N VAL A 236 31.87 -4.33 -4.55
CA VAL A 236 31.19 -4.60 -3.27
C VAL A 236 31.91 -5.68 -2.47
N ARG A 237 32.36 -6.76 -3.11
CA ARG A 237 33.17 -7.80 -2.43
C ARG A 237 34.50 -7.27 -1.92
N GLN A 238 35.22 -6.48 -2.73
CA GLN A 238 36.48 -5.87 -2.32
C GLN A 238 36.32 -4.90 -1.14
N HIS A 239 35.21 -4.14 -1.09
CA HIS A 239 34.90 -3.26 0.03
C HIS A 239 34.60 -4.06 1.32
N HIS A 240 33.84 -5.16 1.24
CA HIS A 240 33.59 -6.04 2.39
C HIS A 240 34.87 -6.74 2.88
N ASP A 241 35.74 -7.21 1.99
CA ASP A 241 37.02 -7.82 2.36
C ASP A 241 37.97 -6.82 3.02
N ARG A 242 38.01 -5.57 2.54
CA ARG A 242 38.78 -4.49 3.19
C ARG A 242 38.27 -4.20 4.60
N ARG A 243 36.95 -4.16 4.81
CA ARG A 243 36.36 -3.97 6.15
C ARG A 243 36.62 -5.15 7.09
N ARG A 244 36.58 -6.39 6.58
CA ARG A 244 36.95 -7.59 7.38
C ARG A 244 38.41 -7.54 7.81
N ARG A 245 39.34 -7.23 6.89
CA ARG A 245 40.77 -7.12 7.21
C ARG A 245 41.06 -5.97 8.20
N ALA A 246 40.40 -4.83 8.05
CA ALA A 246 40.52 -3.72 9.00
C ALA A 246 39.97 -4.08 10.40
N GLY A 247 38.83 -4.79 10.48
CA GLY A 247 38.27 -5.25 11.75
C GLY A 247 39.10 -6.34 12.44
N THR A 248 39.86 -7.13 11.69
CA THR A 248 40.76 -8.16 12.25
C THR A 248 42.04 -7.54 12.81
N ALA A 249 42.50 -6.41 12.25
CA ALA A 249 43.68 -5.69 12.73
C ALA A 249 43.45 -4.97 14.08
N VAL A 250 42.21 -4.53 14.35
CA VAL A 250 41.85 -3.88 15.63
C VAL A 250 41.83 -4.88 16.80
N LEU A 251 41.63 -6.18 16.52
CA LEU A 251 41.63 -7.24 17.55
C LEU A 251 43.01 -7.84 17.84
N ALA A 252 44.05 -7.50 17.07
CA ALA A 252 45.39 -8.06 17.21
C ALA A 252 46.35 -7.21 18.08
N HIS A 253 45.93 -6.01 18.50
CA HIS A 253 46.65 -5.17 19.46
C HIS A 253 45.82 -4.96 20.74
N GLY A 254 45.54 -6.06 21.43
CA GLY A 254 45.12 -6.04 22.83
C GLY A 254 46.36 -6.17 23.70
N ASP A 255 46.98 -5.05 24.06
CA ASP A 255 48.10 -5.03 24.99
C ASP A 255 47.69 -5.56 26.36
N SER A 256 48.52 -6.48 26.84
CA SER A 256 48.58 -7.05 28.17
C SER A 256 48.64 -5.99 29.27
N LEU A 257 47.68 -6.03 30.20
CA LEU A 257 47.77 -5.36 31.50
C LEU A 257 48.26 -6.37 32.56
N PRO A 258 49.23 -6.02 33.42
CA PRO A 258 49.74 -6.93 34.43
C PRO A 258 48.76 -7.05 35.59
N ALA A 259 48.60 -8.29 36.07
CA ALA A 259 47.95 -8.59 37.32
C ALA A 259 48.88 -8.18 38.48
N ASP A 260 48.39 -7.36 39.40
CA ASP A 260 48.98 -7.31 40.73
C ASP A 260 47.92 -7.19 41.84
N ARG A 261 48.26 -7.81 42.96
CA ARG A 261 47.39 -8.18 44.08
C ARG A 261 47.22 -7.07 45.12
N GLN A 262 46.17 -7.27 45.93
CA GLN A 262 45.94 -6.80 47.31
C GLN A 262 45.39 -5.38 47.53
N GLY A 263 44.27 -5.33 48.29
CA GLY A 263 44.00 -4.19 49.17
C GLY A 263 42.55 -3.73 49.30
N GLY A 264 41.69 -4.54 49.92
CA GLY A 264 40.78 -4.11 51.00
C GLY A 264 39.75 -2.98 50.84
N ARG A 265 38.56 -3.29 51.38
CA ARG A 265 37.49 -2.42 51.93
C ARG A 265 36.34 -2.08 50.99
N GLY A 266 35.19 -2.69 51.29
CA GLY A 266 33.90 -2.38 50.68
C GLY A 266 33.25 -1.11 51.25
N ARG A 267 32.13 -0.74 50.63
CA ARG A 267 30.92 -0.16 51.25
C ARG A 267 29.84 0.06 50.18
N HIS A 268 28.71 -0.60 50.42
CA HIS A 268 27.32 -0.15 50.26
C HIS A 268 26.90 0.84 49.13
N LEU A 269 26.01 0.31 48.27
CA LEU A 269 24.84 0.98 47.69
C LEU A 269 23.84 1.43 48.79
N PRO A 270 22.99 2.46 48.58
CA PRO A 270 21.79 2.40 47.69
C PRO A 270 21.63 3.67 46.81
N ALA A 271 21.06 3.64 45.60
CA ALA A 271 19.70 3.28 45.16
C ALA A 271 18.60 4.19 45.76
N SER A 272 18.23 5.20 44.97
CA SER A 272 16.91 5.85 44.90
C SER A 272 16.61 6.12 43.43
#